data_AF-A0A527GWE6-F1
#
_entry.id   AF-A0A527GWE6-F1
#
_cell.length_a   1.000
_cell.length_b   1.000
_cell.length_c   1.000
_cell.angle_alpha   90.00
_cell.angle_beta   90.00
_cell.angle_gamma   90.00
#
_symmetry.space_group_name_H-M   'P 1'
#
loop_
_entity.id
_entity.type
_entity.pdbx_description
1 polymer ?
#
loop_
_entity_poly.entity_id
_entity_poly.type
_entity_poly.pdbx_seq_one_letter_code
_entity_poly.pdbx_strand_id
1 'polypeptide(L)'
;MGLIAPRLDVIKPSPSMAVTARAIEMRSAGIDVISLSAGEPDFPTPPHIVEAAYEAMRRGETRYTAVDGTAALKKAVAGKFRRENGLDYKPSQISVAGGAKQIIYNALLATLAPGDEVVVPAPYWVSYTDIVLLGEGKPVVVP
;
A
#
# COMPACT_ATOMS: atom_id res chain seq x y z
N MET A 1 -1.11 21.46 25.32
CA MET A 1 -1.23 20.10 24.76
C MET A 1 -1.91 20.25 23.41
N GLY A 2 -1.22 19.97 22.31
CA GLY A 2 -1.79 20.12 20.97
C GLY A 2 -2.88 19.09 20.72
N LEU A 3 -3.87 19.44 19.89
CA LEU A 3 -4.93 18.51 19.46
C LEU A 3 -4.36 17.36 18.62
N ILE A 4 -3.26 17.61 17.91
CA ILE A 4 -2.59 16.66 17.01
C ILE A 4 -1.49 15.90 17.75
N ALA A 5 -1.40 14.60 17.49
CA ALA A 5 -0.36 13.74 18.05
C ALA A 5 1.03 14.12 17.49
N PRO A 6 2.09 14.22 18.31
CA PRO A 6 3.43 14.64 17.87
C PRO A 6 4.02 13.80 16.73
N ARG A 7 3.66 12.52 16.63
CA ARG A 7 4.10 11.62 15.55
C ARG A 7 3.64 12.09 14.15
N LEU A 8 2.65 12.97 14.07
CA LEU A 8 2.23 13.53 12.79
C LEU A 8 3.16 14.65 12.32
N ASP A 9 3.86 15.34 13.24
CA ASP A 9 4.75 16.47 12.92
C ASP A 9 6.00 16.03 12.13
N VAL A 10 6.37 14.75 12.21
CA VAL A 10 7.53 14.19 11.51
C VAL A 10 7.21 13.72 10.09
N ILE A 11 5.94 13.72 9.69
CA ILE A 11 5.50 13.28 8.36
C ILE A 11 5.40 14.46 7.42
N LYS A 12 6.13 14.37 6.30
CA LYS A 12 6.13 15.42 5.28
C LYS A 12 5.00 15.19 4.27
N PRO A 13 4.42 16.25 3.71
CA PRO A 13 3.50 16.11 2.58
C PRO A 13 4.14 15.31 1.44
N SER A 14 3.39 14.38 0.84
CA SER A 14 3.90 13.52 -0.22
C SER A 14 4.22 14.33 -1.49
N PRO A 15 5.49 14.34 -1.96
CA PRO A 15 5.85 15.06 -3.18
C PRO A 15 5.12 14.55 -4.42
N SER A 16 4.93 13.24 -4.53
CA SER A 16 4.22 12.61 -5.67
C SER A 16 2.76 13.07 -5.76
N MET A 17 2.07 13.17 -4.61
CA MET A 17 0.69 13.67 -4.57
C MET A 17 0.64 15.16 -4.92
N ALA A 18 1.60 15.96 -4.45
CA ALA A 18 1.68 17.38 -4.75
C ALA A 18 1.85 17.64 -6.26
N VAL A 19 2.75 16.89 -6.93
CA VAL A 19 2.94 17.01 -8.39
C VAL A 19 1.68 16.59 -9.15
N THR A 20 1.03 15.50 -8.72
CA THR A 20 -0.22 15.03 -9.35
C THR A 20 -1.33 16.07 -9.22
N ALA A 21 -1.53 16.64 -8.03
CA ALA A 21 -2.53 17.67 -7.79
C ALA A 21 -2.29 18.92 -8.66
N ARG A 22 -1.03 19.36 -8.77
CA ARG A 22 -0.67 20.50 -9.62
C ARG A 22 -0.95 20.25 -11.10
N ALA A 23 -0.65 19.05 -11.60
CA ALA A 23 -0.94 18.69 -12.99
C ALA A 23 -2.45 18.71 -13.28
N ILE A 24 -3.28 18.25 -12.34
CA ILE A 24 -4.76 18.29 -12.46
C ILE A 24 -5.27 19.74 -12.47
N GLU A 25 -4.73 20.60 -11.61
CA GLU A 25 -5.08 22.02 -11.55
C GLU A 25 -4.76 22.73 -12.87
N MET A 26 -3.56 22.51 -13.41
CA MET A 26 -3.12 23.10 -14.68
C MET A 26 -3.99 22.64 -15.85
N ARG A 27 -4.33 21.34 -15.93
CA ARG A 27 -5.27 20.83 -16.94
C ARG A 27 -6.65 21.47 -16.82
N SER A 28 -7.16 21.61 -15.59
CA SER A 28 -8.44 22.28 -15.32
C SER A 28 -8.44 23.76 -15.72
N ALA A 29 -7.26 24.40 -15.71
CA ALA A 29 -7.05 25.76 -16.19
C ALA A 29 -6.86 25.87 -17.71
N GLY A 30 -7.02 24.77 -18.47
CA GLY A 30 -6.89 24.74 -19.93
C GLY A 30 -5.44 24.66 -20.44
N ILE A 31 -4.47 24.39 -19.56
CA ILE A 31 -3.08 24.18 -19.95
C ILE A 31 -2.90 22.75 -20.42
N ASP A 32 -2.26 22.56 -21.58
CA ASP A 32 -1.86 21.24 -22.06
C ASP A 32 -0.69 20.70 -21.22
N VAL A 33 -0.93 19.58 -20.52
CA VAL A 33 0.03 19.00 -19.56
C VAL A 33 0.18 17.51 -19.80
N ILE A 34 1.41 17.10 -20.13
CA ILE A 34 1.84 15.70 -20.10
C ILE A 34 2.31 15.39 -18.67
N SER A 35 1.52 14.58 -17.96
CA SER A 35 1.85 14.17 -16.59
C SER A 35 2.57 12.83 -16.59
N LEU A 36 3.80 12.81 -16.07
CA LEU A 36 4.62 11.61 -15.87
C LEU A 36 4.76 11.24 -14.39
N SER A 37 3.83 11.71 -13.55
CA SER A 37 3.91 11.58 -12.09
C SER A 37 3.08 10.43 -11.51
N ALA A 38 2.15 9.86 -12.29
CA ALA A 38 1.28 8.78 -11.85
C ALA A 38 2.05 7.46 -11.76
N GLY A 39 1.86 6.75 -10.64
CA GLY A 39 2.43 5.41 -10.41
C GLY A 39 1.44 4.27 -10.67
N GLU A 40 0.30 4.56 -11.31
CA GLU A 40 -0.72 3.58 -11.65
C GLU A 40 -0.78 3.35 -13.18
N PRO A 41 -1.13 2.14 -13.64
CA PRO A 41 -1.31 1.87 -15.06
C PRO A 41 -2.45 2.70 -15.65
N ASP A 42 -2.34 3.01 -16.94
CA ASP A 42 -3.36 3.69 -17.75
C ASP A 42 -4.47 2.75 -18.24
N PHE A 43 -4.21 1.44 -18.28
CA PHE A 43 -5.20 0.44 -18.69
C PHE A 43 -6.27 0.19 -17.61
N PRO A 44 -7.53 -0.09 -18.01
CA PRO A 44 -8.56 -0.49 -17.07
C PRO A 44 -8.29 -1.88 -16.48
N THR A 45 -8.89 -2.16 -15.33
CA THR A 45 -8.92 -3.51 -14.75
C THR A 45 -9.43 -4.53 -15.77
N PRO A 46 -8.74 -5.67 -15.98
CA PRO A 46 -9.15 -6.70 -16.93
C PRO A 46 -10.62 -7.17 -16.74
N PRO A 47 -11.39 -7.39 -17.84
CA PRO A 47 -12.82 -7.66 -17.75
C PRO A 47 -13.23 -8.83 -16.85
N HIS A 48 -12.44 -9.92 -16.85
CA HIS A 48 -12.74 -11.09 -16.02
C HIS A 48 -12.67 -10.82 -14.51
N ILE A 49 -11.89 -9.82 -14.08
CA ILE A 49 -11.81 -9.38 -12.68
C ILE A 49 -13.03 -8.54 -12.32
N VAL A 50 -13.43 -7.64 -13.22
CA VAL A 50 -14.64 -6.80 -13.06
C VAL A 50 -15.88 -7.70 -12.95
N GLU A 51 -15.99 -8.70 -13.82
CA GLU A 51 -17.10 -9.65 -13.79
C GLU A 51 -17.13 -10.48 -12.51
N ALA A 52 -15.98 -10.96 -12.03
CA ALA A 52 -15.90 -11.69 -10.77
C ALA A 52 -16.38 -10.85 -9.57
N ALA A 53 -16.05 -9.55 -9.55
CA ALA A 53 -16.52 -8.63 -8.52
C ALA A 53 -18.05 -8.39 -8.62
N TYR A 54 -18.57 -8.22 -9.83
CA TYR A 54 -20.01 -8.09 -10.08
C TYR A 54 -20.79 -9.32 -9.59
N GLU A 55 -20.30 -10.50 -9.93
CA GLU A 55 -20.91 -11.76 -9.52
C GLU A 55 -20.83 -11.98 -7.99
N ALA A 56 -19.73 -11.59 -7.35
CA ALA A 56 -19.63 -11.62 -5.89
C ALA A 56 -20.67 -10.70 -5.22
N MET A 57 -20.89 -9.50 -5.78
CA MET A 57 -21.94 -8.59 -5.31
C MET A 57 -23.34 -9.20 -5.47
N ARG A 58 -23.62 -9.83 -6.62
CA ARG A 58 -24.90 -10.51 -6.87
C ARG A 58 -25.17 -11.68 -5.94
N ARG A 59 -24.12 -12.42 -5.56
CA ARG A 59 -24.20 -13.50 -4.56
C ARG A 59 -24.29 -13.00 -3.11
N GLY A 60 -24.24 -11.69 -2.89
CA GLY A 60 -24.34 -11.10 -1.55
C GLY A 60 -23.07 -11.25 -0.71
N GLU A 61 -21.90 -11.38 -1.33
CA GLU A 61 -20.59 -11.39 -0.65
C GLU A 61 -20.20 -9.98 -0.14
N THR A 62 -21.04 -9.39 0.71
CA THR A 62 -20.98 -7.99 1.17
C THR A 62 -20.85 -7.86 2.69
N ARG A 63 -20.58 -8.98 3.37
CA ARG A 63 -20.42 -9.03 4.83
C ARG A 63 -18.94 -9.06 5.21
N TYR A 64 -18.67 -8.97 6.50
CA TYR A 64 -17.31 -9.09 7.01
C TYR A 64 -16.64 -10.38 6.52
N THR A 65 -15.37 -10.24 6.16
CA THR A 65 -14.47 -11.37 5.91
C THR A 65 -13.64 -11.62 7.17
N ALA A 66 -12.86 -12.71 7.18
CA ALA A 66 -11.82 -12.86 8.21
C ALA A 66 -10.81 -11.72 8.10
N VAL A 67 -10.25 -11.29 9.24
CA VAL A 67 -9.36 -10.12 9.34
C VAL A 67 -8.15 -10.22 8.40
N ASP A 68 -7.62 -11.41 8.20
CA ASP A 68 -6.46 -11.70 7.35
C ASP A 68 -6.83 -12.17 5.93
N GLY A 69 -8.11 -12.06 5.56
CA GLY A 69 -8.63 -12.34 4.22
C GLY A 69 -9.41 -13.65 4.09
N THR A 70 -10.10 -13.81 2.97
CA THR A 70 -10.89 -15.02 2.70
C THR A 70 -9.99 -16.24 2.49
N ALA A 71 -10.45 -17.42 2.92
CA ALA A 71 -9.70 -18.66 2.76
C ALA A 71 -9.34 -18.95 1.28
N ALA A 72 -10.26 -18.64 0.36
CA ALA A 72 -10.06 -18.81 -1.08
C ALA A 72 -8.92 -17.92 -1.61
N LEU A 73 -8.90 -16.64 -1.25
CA LEU A 73 -7.85 -15.71 -1.69
C LEU A 73 -6.49 -16.09 -1.10
N LYS A 74 -6.43 -16.44 0.20
CA LYS A 74 -5.19 -16.88 0.85
C LYS A 74 -4.60 -18.13 0.19
N LYS A 75 -5.45 -19.11 -0.17
CA LYS A 75 -5.03 -20.30 -0.93
C LYS A 75 -4.51 -19.94 -2.33
N ALA A 76 -5.17 -19.02 -3.02
CA ALA A 76 -4.74 -18.55 -4.34
C ALA A 76 -3.37 -17.84 -4.28
N VAL A 77 -3.14 -16.99 -3.28
CA VAL A 77 -1.86 -16.30 -3.06
C VAL A 77 -0.74 -17.29 -2.73
N ALA A 78 -0.99 -18.26 -1.86
CA ALA A 78 -0.01 -19.33 -1.57
C ALA A 78 0.37 -20.11 -2.86
N GLY A 79 -0.63 -20.48 -3.68
CA GLY A 79 -0.40 -21.11 -4.97
C GLY A 79 0.38 -20.23 -5.96
N LYS A 80 0.13 -18.92 -5.97
CA LYS A 80 0.88 -17.94 -6.76
C LYS A 80 2.33 -17.88 -6.33
N PHE A 81 2.62 -17.77 -5.03
CA PHE A 81 3.98 -17.76 -4.50
C PHE A 81 4.76 -19.03 -4.88
N ARG A 82 4.12 -20.20 -4.80
CA ARG A 82 4.75 -21.46 -5.22
C ARG A 82 5.05 -21.47 -6.72
N ARG A 83 4.08 -21.07 -7.55
CA ARG A 83 4.18 -21.11 -9.02
C ARG A 83 5.19 -20.11 -9.57
N GLU A 84 5.19 -18.88 -9.07
CA GLU A 84 5.91 -17.76 -9.68
C GLU A 84 7.19 -17.37 -8.94
N ASN A 85 7.31 -17.78 -7.66
CA ASN A 85 8.43 -17.38 -6.82
C ASN A 85 9.18 -18.59 -6.21
N GLY A 86 8.67 -19.82 -6.40
CA GLY A 86 9.26 -21.02 -5.82
C GLY A 86 9.15 -21.07 -4.29
N LEU A 87 8.23 -20.32 -3.70
CA LEU A 87 8.04 -20.21 -2.25
C LEU A 87 6.85 -21.04 -1.78
N ASP A 88 7.05 -21.90 -0.78
CA ASP A 88 5.99 -22.74 -0.22
C ASP A 88 5.48 -22.18 1.12
N TYR A 89 4.31 -21.54 1.08
CA TYR A 89 3.67 -20.96 2.26
C TYR A 89 2.35 -21.66 2.58
N LYS A 90 2.12 -21.90 3.88
CA LYS A 90 0.80 -22.30 4.36
C LYS A 90 -0.16 -21.11 4.27
N PRO A 91 -1.47 -21.32 4.03
CA PRO A 91 -2.45 -20.24 4.10
C PRO A 91 -2.40 -19.46 5.43
N SER A 92 -2.02 -20.08 6.55
CA SER A 92 -1.84 -19.41 7.84
C SER A 92 -0.67 -18.42 7.89
N GLN A 93 0.19 -18.40 6.87
CA GLN A 93 1.32 -17.47 6.71
C GLN A 93 1.01 -16.36 5.69
N ILE A 94 -0.25 -16.26 5.22
CA ILE A 94 -0.70 -15.25 4.26
C ILE A 94 -1.70 -14.32 4.95
N SER A 95 -1.56 -13.03 4.73
CA SER A 95 -2.52 -12.00 5.14
C SER A 95 -2.89 -11.11 3.95
N VAL A 96 -4.15 -10.71 3.86
CA VAL A 96 -4.71 -9.82 2.83
C VAL A 96 -5.12 -8.50 3.48
N ALA A 97 -4.84 -7.39 2.82
CA ALA A 97 -5.16 -6.06 3.30
C ALA A 97 -5.61 -5.13 2.15
N GLY A 98 -6.01 -3.90 2.47
CA GLY A 98 -6.37 -2.83 1.54
C GLY A 98 -5.15 -2.27 0.79
N GLY A 99 -4.45 -3.13 0.06
CA GLY A 99 -3.24 -2.81 -0.71
C GLY A 99 -1.93 -3.04 0.05
N ALA A 100 -0.83 -3.09 -0.70
CA ALA A 100 0.50 -3.41 -0.18
C ALA A 100 1.00 -2.40 0.87
N LYS A 101 0.59 -1.13 0.77
CA LYS A 101 0.92 -0.11 1.76
C LYS A 101 0.46 -0.50 3.17
N GLN A 102 -0.74 -1.06 3.30
CA GLN A 102 -1.26 -1.52 4.59
C GLN A 102 -0.51 -2.75 5.11
N ILE A 103 -0.10 -3.67 4.23
CA ILE A 103 0.74 -4.82 4.63
C ILE A 103 2.06 -4.35 5.24
N ILE A 104 2.76 -3.41 4.58
CA ILE A 104 4.03 -2.86 5.06
C ILE A 104 3.83 -2.08 6.36
N TYR A 105 2.78 -1.25 6.43
CA TYR A 105 2.40 -0.52 7.64
C TYR A 105 2.18 -1.46 8.83
N ASN A 106 1.32 -2.47 8.67
CA ASN A 106 1.02 -3.42 9.73
C ASN A 106 2.27 -4.23 10.13
N ALA A 107 3.09 -4.65 9.16
CA ALA A 107 4.32 -5.39 9.45
C ALA A 107 5.25 -4.56 10.34
N LEU A 108 5.50 -3.30 9.98
CA LEU A 108 6.38 -2.41 10.75
C LEU A 108 5.78 -2.07 12.12
N LEU A 109 4.49 -1.72 12.21
CA LEU A 109 3.86 -1.43 13.51
C LEU A 109 3.74 -2.65 14.42
N ALA A 110 3.71 -3.87 13.87
CA ALA A 110 3.68 -5.09 14.67
C ALA A 110 5.05 -5.47 15.24
N THR A 111 6.14 -4.92 14.70
CA THR A 111 7.50 -5.33 15.06
C THR A 111 8.37 -4.22 15.62
N LEU A 112 8.07 -2.94 15.35
CA LEU A 112 8.88 -1.81 15.83
C LEU A 112 8.52 -1.43 17.27
N ALA A 113 9.56 -1.27 18.08
CA ALA A 113 9.53 -0.49 19.31
C ALA A 113 10.12 0.92 19.07
N PRO A 114 9.80 1.91 19.94
CA PRO A 114 10.38 3.24 19.83
C PRO A 114 11.92 3.21 19.83
N GLY A 115 12.52 3.85 18.82
CA GLY A 115 13.96 3.91 18.64
C GLY A 115 14.58 2.78 17.81
N ASP A 116 13.83 1.74 17.46
CA ASP A 116 14.32 0.67 16.57
C ASP A 116 14.72 1.22 15.20
N GLU A 117 15.80 0.69 14.65
CA GLU A 117 16.34 1.13 13.35
C GLU A 117 15.82 0.27 12.19
N VAL A 118 15.44 0.93 11.09
CA VAL A 118 15.01 0.28 9.84
C VAL A 118 15.89 0.73 8.70
N VAL A 119 16.63 -0.19 8.10
CA VAL A 119 17.49 0.10 6.94
C VAL A 119 16.64 0.32 5.69
N VAL A 120 16.87 1.43 4.98
CA VAL A 120 16.14 1.81 3.76
C VAL A 120 17.12 2.18 2.63
N PRO A 121 17.30 1.32 1.60
CA PRO A 121 18.15 1.64 0.45
C PRO A 121 17.60 2.79 -0.41
N ALA A 122 18.43 3.75 -0.79
CA ALA A 122 18.08 4.85 -1.68
C ALA A 122 18.40 4.53 -3.17
N PRO A 123 17.63 5.06 -4.14
CA PRO A 123 16.37 5.79 -3.98
C PRO A 123 15.23 4.86 -3.53
N TYR A 124 14.37 5.34 -2.63
CA TYR A 124 13.31 4.54 -2.01
C TYR A 124 11.90 5.04 -2.35
N TRP A 125 10.92 4.15 -2.14
CA TRP A 125 9.51 4.55 -2.12
C TRP A 125 9.23 5.40 -0.88
N VAL A 126 8.70 6.61 -1.11
CA VAL A 126 8.53 7.67 -0.09
C VAL A 126 7.89 7.18 1.22
N SER A 127 6.93 6.25 1.14
CA SER A 127 6.21 5.79 2.32
C SER A 127 7.05 4.91 3.26
N TYR A 128 8.19 4.35 2.84
CA TYR A 128 8.99 3.52 3.75
C TYR A 128 9.46 4.30 4.98
N THR A 129 10.09 5.47 4.78
CA THR A 129 10.59 6.26 5.90
C THR A 129 9.45 6.84 6.75
N ASP A 130 8.35 7.25 6.12
CA ASP A 130 7.19 7.81 6.81
C ASP A 130 6.53 6.77 7.73
N ILE A 131 6.38 5.52 7.26
CA ILE A 131 5.80 4.44 8.07
C ILE A 131 6.70 4.11 9.27
N VAL A 132 8.03 4.10 9.08
CA VAL A 132 8.98 3.88 10.18
C VAL A 132 8.86 4.97 11.24
N LEU A 133 8.81 6.23 10.83
CA LEU A 133 8.63 7.37 11.73
C LEU A 133 7.28 7.33 12.47
N LEU A 134 6.20 6.93 11.80
CA LEU A 134 4.88 6.74 12.43
C LEU A 134 4.89 5.64 13.48
N GLY A 135 5.73 4.61 13.31
CA GLY A 135 5.97 3.55 14.27
C GLY A 135 7.00 3.92 15.36
N GLU A 136 7.37 5.19 15.47
CA GLU A 136 8.37 5.70 16.44
C GLU A 136 9.78 5.10 16.25
N GLY A 137 10.03 4.49 15.09
CA GLY A 137 11.35 3.97 14.69
C GLY A 137 12.22 5.03 14.00
N LYS A 138 13.46 4.64 13.72
CA LYS A 138 14.48 5.47 13.07
C LYS A 138 14.84 4.89 11.70
N PRO A 139 14.49 5.55 10.58
CA PRO A 139 14.94 5.11 9.27
C PRO A 139 16.46 5.38 9.12
N VAL A 140 17.20 4.33 8.77
CA VAL A 140 18.63 4.39 8.43
C VAL A 140 18.77 4.28 6.92
N VAL A 141 18.84 5.42 6.26
CA VAL A 141 18.93 5.47 4.79
C VAL A 141 20.34 5.11 4.35
N VAL A 142 20.46 4.13 3.45
CA VAL A 142 21.74 3.72 2.86
C VAL A 142 21.76 4.09 1.37
N PRO A 143 22.78 4.84 0.88
CA PRO A 143 22.88 5.27 -0.52
C PRO A 143 23.02 4.14 -1.54
#